data_AF-A0A2V2WST4-F1
#
_entry.id   AF-A0A2V2WST4-F1
#
_cell.length_a   1.000
_cell.length_b   1.000
_cell.length_c   1.000
_cell.angle_alpha   90.00
_cell.angle_beta   90.00
_cell.angle_gamma   90.00
#
_symmetry.space_group_name_H-M   'P 1'
#
loop_
_entity.id
_entity.type
_entity.pdbx_description
1 polymer ?
#
loop_
_entity_poly.entity_id
_entity_poly.type
_entity_poly.pdbx_seq_one_letter_code
_entity_poly.pdbx_strand_id
1 'polypeptide(L)'
;MSKSVLQVIARIASLCKGRHAYLREVCLYTPGALEQTGGAGAAVNLLFYPLLIASCVSNEEQMFLPLALEGILCLLRLHIVSERTMYGPPEVPLPEKKRKGLFATTDVTAPGEGLSFNSASATKSTPLTDVILDTVKRHRHSVLEGVSFLVLQCLTELMLNCEWIKGSKLVDCFQSAFEAQLEVRPMSGSGVSNSLLPHVLSRILAGHRGANSVEQKKSSMDTTLSCSVDSTMGSNEKQFNLDKCNTLINSMNITIAASSTDIVANRQHSAGEEEDEEDQQQKQQLTLSDHQDCYALLVRICDLSIKVVESRTPADSMEWRRKRLSTRLLAHLINAVNDEFARSDFFRSALHEKVTLSLLHNCALEDPVLHGVALKTLYQLVMRYRNLLKSKVVIFILGLLLPIVNSKNTSYEQKATILTFFEHTLRDPSC
;
A
#
# COMPACT_ATOMS: atom_id res chain seq x y z
N MET A 1 25.39 -13.68 6.47
CA MET A 1 24.15 -13.06 5.93
C MET A 1 23.15 -12.76 7.06
N SER A 2 22.82 -13.70 7.94
CA SER A 2 21.90 -13.50 9.09
C SER A 2 22.43 -12.64 10.26
N LYS A 3 23.60 -12.00 10.14
CA LYS A 3 24.27 -11.31 11.27
C LYS A 3 23.44 -10.14 11.83
N SER A 4 22.73 -9.40 10.97
CA SER A 4 21.84 -8.30 11.41
C SER A 4 20.67 -8.81 12.23
N VAL A 5 19.99 -9.87 11.76
CA VAL A 5 18.87 -10.50 12.48
C VAL A 5 19.36 -11.07 13.82
N LEU A 6 20.51 -11.74 13.84
CA LEU A 6 21.10 -12.29 15.06
C LEU A 6 21.52 -11.19 16.05
N GLN A 7 22.00 -10.04 15.58
CA GLN A 7 22.29 -8.89 16.45
C GLN A 7 21.02 -8.35 17.12
N VAL A 8 19.92 -8.25 16.37
CA VAL A 8 18.61 -7.87 16.94
C VAL A 8 18.15 -8.90 17.97
N ILE A 9 18.25 -10.19 17.68
CA ILE A 9 17.90 -11.28 18.61
C ILE A 9 18.75 -11.20 19.89
N ALA A 10 20.06 -10.99 19.75
CA ALA A 10 20.96 -10.83 20.91
C ALA A 10 20.59 -9.59 21.75
N ARG A 11 20.19 -8.50 21.10
CA ARG A 11 19.71 -7.29 21.80
C ARG A 11 18.41 -7.57 22.56
N ILE A 12 17.45 -8.28 21.96
CA ILE A 12 16.23 -8.72 22.66
C ILE A 12 16.58 -9.57 23.88
N ALA A 13 17.50 -10.53 23.74
CA ALA A 13 17.95 -11.38 24.85
C ALA A 13 18.57 -10.57 26.01
N SER A 14 19.36 -9.54 25.69
CA SER A 14 20.00 -8.67 26.69
C SER A 14 19.02 -7.85 27.51
N LEU A 15 17.85 -7.55 26.95
CA LEU A 15 16.77 -6.80 27.60
C LEU A 15 15.82 -7.70 28.40
N CYS A 16 15.93 -9.03 28.25
CA CYS A 16 15.06 -9.96 28.96
C CYS A 16 15.40 -10.04 30.46
N LYS A 17 14.44 -9.62 31.29
CA LYS A 17 14.45 -9.78 32.76
C LYS A 17 13.71 -11.07 33.17
N GLY A 18 13.72 -11.40 34.47
CA GLY A 18 13.25 -12.70 35.01
C GLY A 18 11.89 -13.21 34.50
N ARG A 19 10.91 -12.33 34.28
CA ARG A 19 9.58 -12.70 33.74
C ARG A 19 9.56 -13.06 32.24
N HIS A 20 10.67 -12.87 31.55
CA HIS A 20 10.88 -13.14 30.12
C HIS A 20 11.87 -14.29 29.90
N ALA A 21 11.98 -15.21 30.89
CA ALA A 21 12.94 -16.31 30.85
C ALA A 21 12.80 -17.14 29.57
N TYR A 22 11.57 -17.47 29.17
CA TYR A 22 11.34 -18.24 27.94
C TYR A 22 11.83 -17.50 26.68
N LEU A 23 11.48 -16.22 26.51
CA LEU A 23 11.96 -15.44 25.36
C LEU A 23 13.50 -15.36 25.34
N ARG A 24 14.13 -15.22 26.52
CA ARG A 24 15.59 -15.22 26.63
C ARG A 24 16.20 -16.54 26.15
N GLU A 25 15.68 -17.67 26.62
CA GLU A 25 16.17 -19.00 26.21
C GLU A 25 15.98 -19.22 24.71
N VAL A 26 14.82 -18.83 24.16
CA VAL A 26 14.56 -18.88 22.72
C VAL A 26 15.60 -18.07 21.93
N CYS A 27 15.90 -16.83 22.36
CA CYS A 27 16.91 -16.01 21.70
C CYS A 27 18.34 -16.59 21.80
N LEU A 28 18.69 -17.23 22.93
CA LEU A 28 20.01 -17.85 23.13
C LEU A 28 20.15 -19.18 22.38
N TYR A 29 19.05 -19.89 22.16
CA TYR A 29 19.02 -21.14 21.41
C TYR A 29 19.23 -20.92 19.90
N THR A 30 18.69 -19.83 19.33
CA THR A 30 18.70 -19.58 17.89
C THR A 30 20.08 -19.69 17.22
N PRO A 31 21.18 -19.07 17.71
CA PRO A 31 22.47 -19.15 17.04
C PRO A 31 23.05 -20.57 16.99
N GLY A 32 22.97 -21.32 18.09
CA GLY A 32 23.52 -22.68 18.17
C GLY A 32 22.71 -23.70 17.35
N ALA A 33 21.39 -23.53 17.30
CA ALA A 33 20.53 -24.36 16.46
C ALA A 33 20.74 -24.07 14.96
N LEU A 34 21.01 -22.82 14.59
CA LEU A 34 21.24 -22.43 13.21
C LEU A 34 22.49 -23.11 12.60
N GLU A 35 23.53 -23.34 13.40
CA GLU A 35 24.74 -24.05 12.98
C GLU A 35 24.50 -25.55 12.72
N GLN A 36 23.49 -26.12 13.36
CA GLN A 36 23.15 -27.55 13.26
C GLN A 36 22.09 -27.82 12.19
N THR A 37 21.35 -26.80 11.74
CA THR A 37 20.31 -26.95 10.71
C THR A 37 20.88 -26.99 9.29
N GLY A 38 20.64 -28.09 8.57
CA GLY A 38 21.01 -28.24 7.15
C GLY A 38 19.99 -27.68 6.14
N GLY A 39 18.82 -27.21 6.58
CA GLY A 39 17.72 -26.79 5.69
C GLY A 39 17.40 -25.29 5.78
N ALA A 40 17.35 -24.61 4.63
CA ALA A 40 17.05 -23.17 4.55
C ALA A 40 15.70 -22.79 5.20
N GLY A 41 14.65 -23.61 5.02
CA GLY A 41 13.35 -23.35 5.64
C GLY A 41 13.35 -23.43 7.18
N ALA A 42 14.08 -24.40 7.74
CA ALA A 42 14.24 -24.55 9.19
C ALA A 42 15.03 -23.36 9.80
N ALA A 43 16.07 -22.92 9.10
CA ALA A 43 16.85 -21.75 9.48
C ALA A 43 16.00 -20.47 9.56
N VAL A 44 15.09 -20.23 8.61
CA VAL A 44 14.21 -19.06 8.62
C VAL A 44 13.21 -19.14 9.79
N ASN A 45 12.63 -20.32 10.06
CA ASN A 45 11.75 -20.52 11.21
C ASN A 45 12.48 -20.24 12.54
N LEU A 46 13.73 -20.68 12.69
CA LEU A 46 14.56 -20.40 13.87
C LEU A 46 14.85 -18.91 14.06
N LEU A 47 15.04 -18.16 12.97
CA LEU A 47 15.28 -16.71 13.01
C LEU A 47 13.99 -15.92 13.29
N PHE A 48 12.86 -16.37 12.75
CA PHE A 48 11.57 -15.67 12.91
C PHE A 48 10.93 -15.91 14.27
N TYR A 49 11.05 -17.12 14.84
CA TYR A 49 10.34 -17.49 16.06
C TYR A 49 10.59 -16.57 17.28
N PRO A 50 11.85 -16.18 17.61
CA PRO A 50 12.10 -15.23 18.69
C PRO A 50 11.45 -13.86 18.43
N LEU A 51 11.43 -13.42 17.16
CA LEU A 51 10.85 -12.14 16.76
C LEU A 51 9.32 -12.15 16.88
N LEU A 52 8.69 -13.28 16.53
CA LEU A 52 7.25 -13.48 16.71
C LEU A 52 6.85 -13.43 18.18
N ILE A 53 7.62 -14.07 19.06
CA ILE A 53 7.33 -14.01 20.51
C ILE A 53 7.55 -12.58 21.00
N ALA A 54 8.68 -11.95 20.64
CA ALA A 54 9.00 -10.59 21.06
C ALA A 54 7.96 -9.55 20.61
N SER A 55 7.31 -9.73 19.45
CA SER A 55 6.23 -8.83 18.99
C SER A 55 4.95 -8.95 19.84
N CYS A 56 4.74 -10.10 20.46
CA CYS A 56 3.57 -10.38 21.31
C CYS A 56 3.80 -10.04 22.79
N VAL A 57 5.06 -9.94 23.23
CA VAL A 57 5.40 -9.72 24.63
C VAL A 57 5.41 -8.22 24.95
N SER A 58 4.65 -7.84 25.98
CA SER A 58 4.74 -6.50 26.56
C SER A 58 5.95 -6.40 27.50
N ASN A 59 6.74 -5.34 27.38
CA ASN A 59 7.76 -4.98 28.35
C ASN A 59 7.56 -3.55 28.89
N GLU A 60 8.08 -3.31 30.09
CA GLU A 60 8.01 -2.01 30.79
C GLU A 60 8.55 -0.85 29.94
N GLU A 61 9.63 -1.11 29.20
CA GLU A 61 10.30 -0.12 28.37
C GLU A 61 9.72 -0.07 26.93
N GLN A 62 8.72 -0.91 26.61
CA GLN A 62 8.08 -1.00 25.29
C GLN A 62 9.04 -1.24 24.10
N MET A 63 10.26 -1.71 24.39
CA MET A 63 11.35 -1.89 23.41
C MET A 63 11.26 -3.17 22.59
N PHE A 64 10.51 -4.20 23.02
CA PHE A 64 10.52 -5.49 22.32
C PHE A 64 9.82 -5.42 20.97
N LEU A 65 8.68 -4.73 20.87
CA LEU A 65 7.94 -4.63 19.62
C LEU A 65 8.71 -3.89 18.52
N PRO A 66 9.31 -2.70 18.76
CA PRO A 66 10.17 -2.06 17.76
C PRO A 66 11.33 -2.95 17.31
N LEU A 67 12.03 -3.62 18.24
CA LEU A 67 13.13 -4.51 17.91
C LEU A 67 12.68 -5.75 17.12
N ALA A 68 11.53 -6.34 17.49
CA ALA A 68 10.96 -7.46 16.77
C ALA A 68 10.65 -7.08 15.31
N LEU A 69 10.03 -5.93 15.08
CA LEU A 69 9.73 -5.43 13.73
C LEU A 69 11.01 -5.08 12.96
N GLU A 70 12.02 -4.50 13.59
CA GLU A 70 13.33 -4.26 12.98
C GLU A 70 14.01 -5.58 12.55
N GLY A 71 13.92 -6.62 13.39
CA GLY A 71 14.39 -7.96 13.07
C GLY A 71 13.64 -8.59 11.89
N ILE A 72 12.30 -8.44 11.86
CA ILE A 72 11.45 -8.92 10.75
C ILE A 72 11.82 -8.17 9.47
N LEU A 73 12.03 -6.86 9.54
CA LEU A 73 12.46 -6.05 8.40
C LEU A 73 13.81 -6.53 7.86
N CYS A 74 14.78 -6.79 8.75
CA CYS A 74 16.06 -7.37 8.37
C CYS A 74 15.89 -8.74 7.72
N LEU A 75 15.01 -9.59 8.25
CA LEU A 75 14.72 -10.92 7.69
C LEU A 75 14.16 -10.84 6.26
N LEU A 76 13.22 -9.91 6.02
CA LEU A 76 12.62 -9.70 4.70
C LEU A 76 13.63 -9.22 3.66
N ARG A 77 14.58 -8.36 4.07
CA ARG A 77 15.66 -7.86 3.20
C ARG A 77 16.73 -8.90 2.85
N LEU A 78 16.77 -10.03 3.56
CA LEU A 78 17.69 -11.12 3.24
C LEU A 78 17.21 -11.98 2.06
N HIS A 79 15.96 -11.82 1.61
CA HIS A 79 15.36 -12.60 0.53
C HIS A 79 15.43 -14.13 0.74
N ILE A 80 15.49 -14.58 2.00
CA ILE A 80 15.55 -16.01 2.36
C ILE A 80 14.18 -16.64 2.60
N VAL A 81 13.13 -15.82 2.76
CA VAL A 81 11.75 -16.28 2.88
C VAL A 81 11.30 -16.72 1.49
N SER A 82 10.84 -17.96 1.33
CA SER A 82 10.33 -18.48 0.05
C SER A 82 8.83 -18.81 0.16
N GLU A 83 8.11 -18.80 -0.97
CA GLU A 83 6.69 -19.19 -1.04
C GLU A 83 6.41 -20.57 -0.42
N ARG A 84 7.36 -21.51 -0.60
CA ARG A 84 7.24 -22.89 -0.10
C ARG A 84 7.63 -23.05 1.36
N THR A 85 8.13 -21.99 2.00
CA THR A 85 8.53 -22.06 3.41
C THR A 85 7.29 -22.10 4.29
N MET A 86 7.05 -23.26 4.91
CA MET A 86 5.97 -23.42 5.87
C MET A 86 6.44 -23.04 7.26
N TYR A 87 5.57 -22.38 8.01
CA TYR A 87 5.86 -22.06 9.40
C TYR A 87 5.70 -23.31 10.26
N GLY A 88 6.78 -23.63 10.98
CA GLY A 88 6.78 -24.64 12.04
C GLY A 88 7.52 -24.06 13.25
N PRO A 89 6.90 -23.96 14.43
CA PRO A 89 7.60 -23.50 15.62
C PRO A 89 8.73 -24.48 15.94
N PRO A 90 9.97 -24.00 16.16
CA PRO A 90 11.08 -24.86 16.51
C PRO A 90 10.88 -25.47 17.90
N GLU A 91 11.39 -26.69 18.10
CA GLU A 91 11.41 -27.36 19.40
C GLU A 91 12.48 -26.72 20.30
N VAL A 92 12.09 -25.67 21.03
CA VAL A 92 12.98 -24.99 21.98
C VAL A 92 12.84 -25.63 23.37
N PRO A 93 13.95 -25.98 24.04
CA PRO A 93 13.92 -26.47 25.42
C PRO A 93 13.20 -25.48 26.35
N LEU A 94 12.29 -26.00 27.18
CA LEU A 94 11.62 -25.17 28.18
C LEU A 94 12.60 -24.83 29.32
N PRO A 95 12.57 -23.60 29.86
CA PRO A 95 13.40 -23.24 30.99
C PRO A 95 13.08 -24.13 32.19
N GLU A 96 14.11 -24.68 32.83
CA GLU A 96 13.94 -25.46 34.05
C GLU A 96 13.27 -24.60 35.13
N LYS A 97 12.07 -24.99 35.56
CA LYS A 97 11.37 -24.34 36.67
C LYS A 97 12.21 -24.47 37.93
N LYS A 98 13.00 -23.44 38.26
CA LYS A 98 13.66 -23.36 39.57
C LYS A 98 12.55 -23.36 40.63
N ARG A 99 12.42 -24.45 41.39
CA ARG A 99 11.55 -24.54 42.58
C ARG A 99 11.85 -23.34 43.50
N LYS A 100 11.01 -22.31 43.48
CA LYS A 100 11.03 -21.22 44.46
C LYS A 100 9.62 -20.74 44.78
N GLY A 101 9.21 -20.97 46.02
CA GLY A 101 8.23 -20.20 46.81
C GLY A 101 6.78 -20.15 46.31
N LEU A 102 5.83 -20.36 47.22
CA LEU A 102 4.37 -20.33 47.02
C LEU A 102 3.77 -19.01 46.44
N PHE A 103 4.58 -18.05 46.00
CA PHE A 103 4.13 -16.76 45.45
C PHE A 103 4.88 -16.29 44.18
N ALA A 104 5.62 -17.16 43.48
CA ALA A 104 6.28 -16.77 42.24
C ALA A 104 5.33 -16.86 41.04
N THR A 105 5.04 -15.71 40.43
CA THR A 105 4.22 -15.54 39.21
C THR A 105 4.75 -16.41 38.06
N THR A 106 3.84 -17.09 37.38
CA THR A 106 4.06 -17.90 36.18
C THR A 106 4.94 -17.21 35.13
N ASP A 107 5.77 -17.97 34.41
CA ASP A 107 6.52 -17.50 33.24
C ASP A 107 5.55 -17.01 32.16
N VAL A 108 5.24 -15.71 32.16
CA VAL A 108 4.21 -15.08 31.31
C VAL A 108 4.55 -15.17 29.81
N THR A 109 5.81 -15.44 29.45
CA THR A 109 6.26 -15.50 28.04
C THR A 109 6.27 -16.89 27.43
N ALA A 110 6.13 -17.97 28.22
CA ALA A 110 5.93 -19.29 27.63
C ALA A 110 4.54 -19.34 26.99
N PRO A 111 4.36 -19.92 25.78
CA PRO A 111 3.04 -20.09 25.22
C PRO A 111 2.22 -21.01 26.13
N GLY A 112 1.43 -20.42 27.03
CA GLY A 112 0.43 -21.14 27.81
C GLY A 112 -0.70 -21.60 26.89
N GLU A 113 -1.48 -22.59 27.31
CA GLU A 113 -2.66 -23.09 26.60
C GLU A 113 -3.68 -21.98 26.22
N GLY A 114 -3.57 -20.77 26.79
CA GLY A 114 -4.35 -19.58 26.46
C GLY A 114 -3.73 -18.58 25.46
N LEU A 115 -2.43 -18.64 25.17
CA LEU A 115 -1.85 -17.96 23.99
C LEU A 115 -2.04 -18.89 22.79
N SER A 116 -3.31 -19.10 22.45
CA SER A 116 -3.68 -19.93 21.32
C SER A 116 -3.22 -19.25 20.02
N PHE A 117 -2.01 -19.61 19.58
CA PHE A 117 -1.63 -19.56 18.17
C PHE A 117 -2.42 -20.61 17.34
N ASN A 118 -3.36 -21.32 17.98
CA ASN A 118 -4.28 -22.29 17.43
C ASN A 118 -5.72 -21.75 17.42
N SER A 119 -6.01 -20.69 16.66
CA SER A 119 -7.38 -20.52 16.20
C SER A 119 -7.62 -21.51 15.05
N ALA A 120 -8.23 -22.65 15.38
CA ALA A 120 -8.97 -23.52 14.47
C ALA A 120 -8.25 -23.98 13.18
N SER A 121 -7.19 -24.79 13.31
CA SER A 121 -6.98 -26.03 12.55
C SER A 121 -5.56 -26.54 12.77
N ALA A 122 -5.40 -27.49 13.68
CA ALA A 122 -4.17 -28.30 13.79
C ALA A 122 -3.97 -29.25 12.59
N THR A 123 -4.42 -28.87 11.39
CA THR A 123 -4.39 -29.66 10.15
C THR A 123 -4.08 -28.85 8.90
N LYS A 124 -3.84 -27.53 8.97
CA LYS A 124 -3.39 -26.74 7.81
C LYS A 124 -2.02 -26.14 8.06
N SER A 125 -1.04 -26.67 7.33
CA SER A 125 0.29 -26.06 7.16
C SER A 125 0.11 -24.62 6.67
N THR A 126 0.57 -23.63 7.44
CA THR A 126 0.46 -22.21 7.09
C THR A 126 1.76 -21.69 6.47
N PRO A 127 1.72 -20.97 5.33
CA PRO A 127 2.91 -20.35 4.77
C PRO A 127 3.51 -19.35 5.77
N LEU A 128 4.83 -19.39 5.95
CA LEU A 128 5.53 -18.47 6.85
C LEU A 128 5.26 -17.01 6.52
N THR A 129 5.11 -16.68 5.24
CA THR A 129 4.81 -15.33 4.77
C THR A 129 3.48 -14.82 5.30
N ASP A 130 2.47 -15.69 5.41
CA ASP A 130 1.16 -15.33 5.94
C ASP A 130 1.26 -15.06 7.45
N VAL A 131 2.04 -15.87 8.17
CA VAL A 131 2.33 -15.64 9.60
C VAL A 131 3.09 -14.33 9.83
N ILE A 132 4.11 -14.03 9.00
CA ILE A 132 4.83 -12.74 9.05
C ILE A 132 3.87 -11.58 8.78
N LEU A 133 3.08 -11.68 7.71
CA LEU A 133 2.14 -10.65 7.30
C LEU A 133 1.11 -10.37 8.41
N ASP A 134 0.51 -11.40 9.00
CA ASP A 134 -0.46 -11.27 10.09
C ASP A 134 0.17 -10.69 11.35
N THR A 135 1.42 -11.08 11.66
CA THR A 135 2.19 -10.51 12.77
C THR A 135 2.39 -9.01 12.58
N VAL A 136 2.84 -8.58 11.40
CA VAL A 136 3.06 -7.16 11.08
C VAL A 136 1.74 -6.38 11.10
N LYS A 137 0.68 -6.91 10.47
CA LYS A 137 -0.66 -6.29 10.41
C LYS A 137 -1.29 -6.07 11.77
N ARG A 138 -1.00 -6.93 12.76
CA ARG A 138 -1.50 -6.80 14.14
C ARG A 138 -1.08 -5.49 14.80
N HIS A 139 0.07 -4.95 14.41
CA HIS A 139 0.66 -3.77 15.05
C HIS A 139 0.44 -2.46 14.29
N ARG A 140 -0.42 -2.45 13.26
CA ARG A 140 -0.63 -1.28 12.38
C ARG A 140 -1.15 -0.02 13.09
N HIS A 141 -1.94 -0.18 14.15
CA HIS A 141 -2.45 0.94 14.98
C HIS A 141 -1.72 1.04 16.32
N SER A 142 -0.44 0.65 16.37
CA SER A 142 0.35 0.79 17.58
C SER A 142 0.50 2.27 17.97
N VAL A 143 0.30 2.57 19.26
CA VAL A 143 0.50 3.90 19.83
C VAL A 143 1.98 4.23 20.07
N LEU A 144 2.87 3.23 19.94
CA LEU A 144 4.29 3.40 20.15
C LEU A 144 4.91 4.23 19.02
N GLU A 145 5.72 5.22 19.41
CA GLU A 145 6.43 6.06 18.46
C GLU A 145 7.35 5.23 17.56
N GLY A 146 7.36 5.55 16.25
CA GLY A 146 8.18 4.84 15.25
C GLY A 146 7.64 3.48 14.81
N VAL A 147 6.74 2.83 15.57
CA VAL A 147 6.24 1.49 15.20
C VAL A 147 5.40 1.50 13.93
N SER A 148 4.53 2.49 13.73
CA SER A 148 3.75 2.59 12.49
C SER A 148 4.64 2.73 11.25
N PHE A 149 5.79 3.39 11.38
CA PHE A 149 6.76 3.51 10.29
C PHE A 149 7.49 2.19 10.03
N LEU A 150 7.89 1.46 11.09
CA LEU A 150 8.45 0.11 10.95
C LEU A 150 7.46 -0.87 10.31
N VAL A 151 6.18 -0.82 10.70
CA VAL A 151 5.11 -1.61 10.07
C VAL A 151 5.01 -1.26 8.58
N LEU A 152 4.99 0.04 8.23
CA LEU A 152 4.96 0.49 6.85
C LEU A 152 6.16 -0.02 6.05
N GLN A 153 7.36 0.00 6.64
CA GLN A 153 8.58 -0.54 6.02
C GLN A 153 8.46 -2.05 5.80
N CYS A 154 8.04 -2.82 6.80
CA CYS A 154 7.88 -4.28 6.66
C CYS A 154 6.86 -4.64 5.57
N LEU A 155 5.71 -3.97 5.52
CA LEU A 155 4.69 -4.21 4.49
C LEU A 155 5.20 -3.83 3.09
N THR A 156 5.97 -2.73 3.00
CA THR A 156 6.62 -2.31 1.75
C THR A 156 7.62 -3.37 1.25
N GLU A 157 8.50 -3.86 2.12
CA GLU A 157 9.46 -4.91 1.76
C GLU A 157 8.76 -6.21 1.37
N LEU A 158 7.66 -6.59 2.05
CA LEU A 158 6.84 -7.74 1.66
C LEU A 158 6.31 -7.58 0.24
N MET A 159 5.72 -6.43 -0.09
CA MET A 159 5.17 -6.19 -1.44
C MET A 159 6.24 -6.23 -2.54
N LEU A 160 7.44 -5.72 -2.25
CA LEU A 160 8.52 -5.59 -3.25
C LEU A 160 9.39 -6.84 -3.40
N ASN A 161 9.66 -7.54 -2.29
CA ASN A 161 10.63 -8.64 -2.26
C ASN A 161 9.98 -10.02 -2.36
N CYS A 162 8.68 -10.13 -2.08
CA CYS A 162 7.95 -11.39 -2.18
C CYS A 162 7.08 -11.41 -3.43
N GLU A 163 7.63 -11.90 -4.55
CA GLU A 163 6.96 -11.95 -5.86
C GLU A 163 5.63 -12.74 -5.85
N TRP A 164 5.52 -13.74 -4.97
CA TRP A 164 4.31 -14.55 -4.79
C TRP A 164 3.17 -13.82 -4.04
N ILE A 165 3.42 -12.63 -3.48
CA ILE A 165 2.33 -11.79 -2.98
C ILE A 165 1.65 -11.14 -4.20
N LYS A 166 0.63 -11.81 -4.73
CA LYS A 166 -0.17 -11.35 -5.88
C LYS A 166 -1.65 -11.31 -5.56
N GLY A 167 -2.43 -10.68 -6.43
CA GLY A 167 -3.89 -10.62 -6.38
C GLY A 167 -4.43 -10.01 -5.08
N SER A 168 -5.39 -10.70 -4.46
CA SER A 168 -6.04 -10.23 -3.22
C SER A 168 -5.04 -10.02 -2.07
N LYS A 169 -4.04 -10.89 -1.93
CA LYS A 169 -3.01 -10.76 -0.88
C LYS A 169 -2.21 -9.45 -1.03
N LEU A 170 -1.90 -9.06 -2.27
CA LEU A 170 -1.22 -7.81 -2.56
C LEU A 170 -2.09 -6.60 -2.19
N VAL A 171 -3.38 -6.64 -2.55
CA VAL A 171 -4.34 -5.57 -2.22
C VAL A 171 -4.53 -5.44 -0.71
N ASP A 172 -4.63 -6.55 0.02
CA ASP A 172 -4.77 -6.54 1.48
C ASP A 172 -3.50 -6.05 2.19
N CYS A 173 -2.33 -6.40 1.65
CA CYS A 173 -1.05 -5.88 2.13
C CYS A 173 -0.96 -4.37 1.90
N PHE A 174 -1.29 -3.90 0.69
CA PHE A 174 -1.34 -2.48 0.35
C PHE A 174 -2.33 -1.72 1.23
N GLN A 175 -3.52 -2.27 1.49
CA GLN A 175 -4.51 -1.65 2.37
C GLN A 175 -3.95 -1.45 3.78
N SER A 176 -3.25 -2.45 4.31
CA SER A 176 -2.63 -2.38 5.64
C SER A 176 -1.49 -1.36 5.67
N ALA A 177 -0.72 -1.26 4.58
CA ALA A 177 0.36 -0.28 4.44
C ALA A 177 -0.20 1.15 4.32
N PHE A 178 -1.30 1.31 3.59
CA PHE A 178 -2.04 2.57 3.50
C PHE A 178 -2.53 3.05 4.86
N GLU A 179 -3.10 2.16 5.67
CA GLU A 179 -3.50 2.47 7.04
C GLU A 179 -2.30 2.84 7.92
N ALA A 180 -1.21 2.07 7.87
CA ALA A 180 0.01 2.39 8.61
C ALA A 180 0.59 3.77 8.22
N GLN A 181 0.58 4.12 6.92
CA GLN A 181 1.04 5.42 6.44
C GLN A 181 0.14 6.59 6.92
N LEU A 182 -1.14 6.34 7.18
CA LEU A 182 -2.01 7.34 7.81
C LEU A 182 -1.64 7.61 9.27
N GLU A 183 -1.07 6.63 9.97
CA GLU A 183 -0.61 6.80 11.36
C GLU A 183 0.78 7.44 11.46
N VAL A 184 1.64 7.27 10.45
CA VAL A 184 2.99 7.88 10.42
C VAL A 184 2.85 9.40 10.43
N ARG A 185 3.24 10.07 11.53
CA ARG A 185 3.23 11.53 11.58
C ARG A 185 4.24 12.09 10.56
N PRO A 186 3.87 13.13 9.79
CA PRO A 186 4.86 13.84 8.98
C PRO A 186 5.89 14.46 9.92
N MET A 187 7.17 14.17 9.71
CA MET A 187 8.26 14.81 10.45
C MET A 187 8.17 16.32 10.21
N SER A 188 7.84 17.09 11.24
CA SER A 188 7.83 18.54 11.16
C SER A 188 9.24 19.05 10.84
N GLY A 189 9.46 19.57 9.63
CA GLY A 189 10.65 20.38 9.30
C GLY A 189 11.61 19.86 8.23
N SER A 190 11.50 18.63 7.70
CA SER A 190 12.49 18.12 6.71
C SER A 190 12.08 18.22 5.23
N GLY A 191 10.83 18.54 4.91
CA GLY A 191 10.34 18.57 3.52
C GLY A 191 10.33 17.22 2.80
N VAL A 192 10.91 16.16 3.39
CA VAL A 192 10.91 14.80 2.84
C VAL A 192 9.64 14.09 3.31
N SER A 193 8.78 13.71 2.36
CA SER A 193 7.57 12.94 2.71
C SER A 193 7.98 11.55 3.23
N ASN A 194 7.52 11.15 4.41
CA ASN A 194 7.64 9.78 4.96
C ASN A 194 6.77 8.75 4.20
N SER A 195 6.51 9.01 2.91
CA SER A 195 5.57 8.29 2.07
C SER A 195 6.30 7.22 1.27
N LEU A 196 6.18 5.96 1.68
CA LEU A 196 6.82 4.83 0.99
C LEU A 196 5.95 4.28 -0.15
N LEU A 197 4.63 4.43 -0.07
CA LEU A 197 3.69 3.86 -1.05
C LEU A 197 3.90 4.33 -2.50
N PRO A 198 4.20 5.61 -2.81
CA PRO A 198 4.50 6.03 -4.17
C PRO A 198 5.66 5.24 -4.79
N HIS A 199 6.73 5.04 -4.02
CA HIS A 199 7.88 4.26 -4.47
C HIS A 199 7.50 2.80 -4.75
N VAL A 200 6.71 2.19 -3.86
CA VAL A 200 6.19 0.82 -4.05
C VAL A 200 5.37 0.71 -5.33
N LEU A 201 4.43 1.63 -5.55
CA LEU A 201 3.58 1.63 -6.74
C LEU A 201 4.40 1.78 -8.02
N SER A 202 5.39 2.67 -8.05
CA SER A 202 6.29 2.82 -9.20
C SER A 202 7.10 1.56 -9.49
N ARG A 203 7.60 0.89 -8.45
CA ARG A 203 8.35 -0.37 -8.58
C ARG A 203 7.49 -1.51 -9.10
N ILE A 204 6.27 -1.64 -8.59
CA ILE A 204 5.30 -2.65 -9.05
C ILE A 204 4.91 -2.38 -10.51
N LEU A 205 4.58 -1.14 -10.87
CA LEU A 205 4.27 -0.76 -12.25
C LEU A 205 5.43 -1.03 -13.21
N ALA A 206 6.67 -0.81 -12.77
CA ALA A 206 7.86 -1.06 -13.59
C ALA A 206 8.23 -2.55 -13.69
N GLY A 207 7.49 -3.47 -13.05
CA GLY A 207 7.82 -4.89 -13.02
C GLY A 207 9.09 -5.23 -12.22
N HIS A 208 9.64 -4.28 -11.45
CA HIS A 208 10.88 -4.45 -10.68
C HIS A 208 10.62 -5.04 -9.29
N ARG A 209 9.90 -6.17 -9.22
CA ARG A 209 9.79 -6.96 -7.99
C ARG A 209 11.01 -7.90 -7.95
N GLY A 210 11.65 -8.05 -6.79
CA GLY A 210 12.85 -8.89 -6.62
C GLY A 210 14.16 -8.38 -7.25
N ALA A 211 14.13 -7.42 -8.20
CA ALA A 211 15.32 -6.88 -8.85
C ALA A 211 15.89 -5.64 -8.13
N ASN A 212 17.03 -5.81 -7.45
CA ASN A 212 17.85 -4.66 -7.05
C ASN A 212 18.50 -4.05 -8.29
N SER A 213 17.93 -2.96 -8.81
CA SER A 213 18.67 -2.03 -9.64
C SER A 213 18.53 -0.60 -9.11
N VAL A 214 19.66 -0.07 -8.68
CA VAL A 214 19.90 1.35 -8.43
C VAL A 214 20.05 1.98 -9.80
N GLU A 215 18.96 2.50 -10.38
CA GLU A 215 19.05 3.46 -11.46
C GLU A 215 18.16 4.66 -11.14
N GLN A 216 18.82 5.69 -10.60
CA GLN A 216 18.28 7.04 -10.58
C GLN A 216 18.17 7.54 -12.03
N LYS A 217 17.00 7.40 -12.64
CA LYS A 217 16.69 8.16 -13.85
C LYS A 217 16.17 9.54 -13.45
N LYS A 218 17.04 10.53 -13.62
CA LYS A 218 16.85 11.95 -13.36
C LYS A 218 15.58 12.46 -14.09
N SER A 219 14.53 12.82 -13.35
CA SER A 219 13.40 13.55 -13.92
C SER A 219 13.81 14.99 -14.14
N SER A 220 13.83 15.43 -15.40
CA SER A 220 14.06 16.82 -15.75
C SER A 220 12.73 17.58 -15.84
N MET A 221 12.78 18.79 -15.29
CA MET A 221 11.86 19.92 -15.43
C MET A 221 10.68 20.04 -14.45
N ASP A 222 10.93 20.87 -13.44
CA ASP A 222 9.98 21.50 -12.54
C ASP A 222 8.97 22.38 -13.28
N THR A 223 7.70 22.26 -12.90
CA THR A 223 6.79 23.41 -12.85
C THR A 223 6.14 23.41 -11.48
N THR A 224 6.84 24.03 -10.55
CA THR A 224 6.38 24.35 -9.20
C THR A 224 5.34 25.48 -9.30
N LEU A 225 4.07 25.11 -9.21
CA LEU A 225 3.02 26.05 -8.84
C LEU A 225 3.01 26.14 -7.31
N SER A 226 3.66 27.17 -6.77
CA SER A 226 3.57 27.53 -5.35
C SER A 226 2.49 28.60 -5.17
N CYS A 227 1.49 28.35 -4.35
CA CYS A 227 0.70 29.40 -3.72
C CYS A 227 0.74 29.21 -2.20
N SER A 228 1.29 30.21 -1.52
CA SER A 228 1.19 30.40 -0.08
C SER A 228 -0.22 30.88 0.27
N VAL A 229 -0.82 30.32 1.31
CA VAL A 229 -2.15 30.73 1.79
C VAL A 229 -2.00 31.40 3.15
N ASP A 230 -2.51 32.62 3.22
CA ASP A 230 -2.82 33.30 4.47
C ASP A 230 -4.35 33.54 4.55
N SER A 231 -4.91 33.08 5.67
CA SER A 231 -6.07 33.61 6.41
C SER A 231 -7.52 33.66 5.84
N THR A 232 -8.41 33.08 6.67
CA THR A 232 -9.73 33.54 7.16
C THR A 232 -11.03 33.50 6.31
N MET A 233 -11.91 32.58 6.77
CA MET A 233 -13.38 32.61 7.00
C MET A 233 -14.33 33.48 6.16
N GLY A 234 -15.37 32.83 5.61
CA GLY A 234 -16.66 33.41 5.23
C GLY A 234 -17.67 32.32 4.86
N SER A 235 -18.74 32.17 5.65
CA SER A 235 -19.68 31.04 5.61
C SER A 235 -20.94 31.32 4.78
N ASN A 236 -21.50 30.23 4.25
CA ASN A 236 -22.90 30.00 3.83
C ASN A 236 -23.29 30.29 2.38
N GLU A 237 -23.10 29.27 1.51
CA GLU A 237 -23.97 28.90 0.36
C GLU A 237 -23.45 27.58 -0.29
N LYS A 238 -23.44 26.48 0.48
CA LYS A 238 -22.58 25.30 0.21
C LYS A 238 -23.22 24.08 -0.47
N GLN A 239 -24.49 24.13 -0.91
CA GLN A 239 -25.23 22.89 -1.25
C GLN A 239 -25.50 22.67 -2.75
N PHE A 240 -25.37 23.67 -3.62
CA PHE A 240 -25.95 23.58 -4.98
C PHE A 240 -25.07 22.88 -6.05
N ASN A 241 -23.74 22.89 -5.92
CA ASN A 241 -22.85 22.30 -6.95
C ASN A 241 -22.65 20.78 -6.78
N LEU A 242 -22.69 20.28 -5.54
CA LEU A 242 -22.45 18.87 -5.24
C LEU A 242 -23.57 17.97 -5.80
N ASP A 243 -24.82 18.41 -5.76
CA ASP A 243 -25.97 17.63 -6.22
C ASP A 243 -25.99 17.43 -7.75
N LYS A 244 -25.50 18.42 -8.52
CA LYS A 244 -25.39 18.33 -9.97
C LYS A 244 -24.21 17.42 -10.40
N CYS A 245 -23.10 17.48 -9.67
CA CYS A 245 -22.00 16.52 -9.81
C CYS A 245 -22.41 15.09 -9.43
N ASN A 246 -23.15 14.92 -8.33
CA ASN A 246 -23.70 13.61 -7.93
C ASN A 246 -24.65 13.05 -8.98
N THR A 247 -25.46 13.90 -9.63
CA THR A 247 -26.32 13.49 -10.74
C THR A 247 -25.51 13.02 -11.96
N LEU A 248 -24.43 13.72 -12.32
CA LEU A 248 -23.52 13.30 -13.39
C LEU A 248 -22.76 12.01 -13.05
N ILE A 249 -22.29 11.90 -11.81
CA ILE A 249 -21.66 10.68 -11.26
C ILE A 249 -22.64 9.50 -11.36
N ASN A 250 -23.90 9.68 -10.96
CA ASN A 250 -24.94 8.65 -11.05
C ASN A 250 -25.26 8.27 -12.50
N SER A 251 -25.29 9.25 -13.41
CA SER A 251 -25.50 8.98 -14.84
C SER A 251 -24.36 8.16 -15.46
N MET A 252 -23.12 8.41 -15.04
CA MET A 252 -21.96 7.62 -15.46
C MET A 252 -21.96 6.23 -14.83
N ASN A 253 -22.36 6.08 -13.57
CA ASN A 253 -22.51 4.77 -12.93
C ASN A 253 -23.51 3.88 -13.70
N ILE A 254 -24.61 4.45 -14.22
CA ILE A 254 -25.59 3.74 -15.05
C ILE A 254 -24.99 3.33 -16.40
N THR A 255 -24.23 4.22 -17.06
CA THR A 255 -23.55 3.89 -18.33
C THR A 255 -22.45 2.84 -18.15
N ILE A 256 -21.79 2.80 -16.99
CA ILE A 256 -20.72 1.84 -16.66
C ILE A 256 -21.28 0.44 -16.41
N ALA A 257 -22.42 0.31 -15.70
CA ALA A 257 -23.06 -0.99 -15.48
C ALA A 257 -23.47 -1.69 -16.79
N ALA A 258 -23.75 -0.93 -17.84
CA ALA A 258 -24.07 -1.44 -19.18
C ALA A 258 -22.85 -1.89 -19.99
N SER A 259 -21.62 -1.51 -19.61
CA SER A 259 -20.38 -1.89 -20.31
C SER A 259 -19.61 -3.04 -19.66
N SER A 260 -19.95 -3.44 -18.43
CA SER A 260 -19.19 -4.46 -17.68
C SER A 260 -19.58 -5.93 -17.96
N THR A 261 -20.43 -6.21 -18.96
CA THR A 261 -20.90 -7.60 -19.25
C THR A 261 -20.06 -8.41 -20.23
N ASP A 262 -19.04 -7.86 -20.90
CA ASP A 262 -18.47 -8.49 -22.11
C ASP A 262 -16.99 -8.92 -22.06
N ILE A 263 -16.31 -8.95 -20.90
CA ILE A 263 -14.84 -9.18 -20.87
C ILE A 263 -14.40 -10.66 -20.68
N VAL A 264 -15.31 -11.64 -20.69
CA VAL A 264 -14.91 -13.07 -20.61
C VAL A 264 -15.54 -13.90 -21.74
N ALA A 265 -14.97 -13.82 -22.94
CA ALA A 265 -14.89 -14.94 -23.90
C ALA A 265 -14.21 -14.52 -25.21
N ASN A 266 -12.92 -14.84 -25.40
CA ASN A 266 -12.49 -15.43 -26.68
C ASN A 266 -11.05 -16.00 -26.59
N ARG A 267 -10.90 -17.30 -26.82
CA ARG A 267 -9.63 -17.94 -27.22
C ARG A 267 -9.93 -18.77 -28.46
N GLN A 268 -9.29 -18.44 -29.58
CA GLN A 268 -9.15 -19.37 -30.71
C GLN A 268 -7.67 -19.70 -30.85
N HIS A 269 -7.37 -20.99 -30.70
CA HIS A 269 -6.08 -21.63 -30.96
C HIS A 269 -5.85 -21.69 -32.48
N SER A 270 -4.62 -21.39 -32.90
CA SER A 270 -4.03 -21.95 -34.11
C SER A 270 -2.66 -22.50 -33.71
N ALA A 271 -2.41 -23.75 -34.07
CA ALA A 271 -1.30 -24.57 -33.59
C ALA A 271 -0.08 -24.46 -34.52
N GLY A 272 1.11 -24.33 -33.92
CA GLY A 272 2.36 -24.78 -34.51
C GLY A 272 3.57 -23.92 -34.16
N GLU A 273 4.34 -24.34 -33.15
CA GLU A 273 5.81 -24.53 -33.14
C GLU A 273 6.31 -24.68 -31.68
N GLU A 274 6.38 -25.94 -31.23
CA GLU A 274 6.61 -26.35 -29.83
C GLU A 274 8.11 -26.37 -29.49
N GLU A 275 8.71 -25.21 -29.19
CA GLU A 275 9.88 -25.10 -28.27
C GLU A 275 10.19 -23.62 -27.91
N ASP A 276 9.82 -22.64 -28.75
CA ASP A 276 9.85 -21.19 -28.42
C ASP A 276 8.51 -20.64 -27.87
N GLU A 277 7.42 -21.41 -28.00
CA GLU A 277 6.08 -21.01 -27.56
C GLU A 277 5.89 -21.09 -26.05
N GLU A 278 6.54 -22.02 -25.34
CA GLU A 278 6.36 -22.17 -23.88
C GLU A 278 6.94 -20.99 -23.10
N ASP A 279 8.15 -20.53 -23.45
CA ASP A 279 8.79 -19.36 -22.83
C ASP A 279 8.02 -18.06 -23.16
N GLN A 280 7.48 -17.95 -24.38
CA GLN A 280 6.65 -16.80 -24.77
C GLN A 280 5.29 -16.82 -24.10
N GLN A 281 4.64 -17.99 -23.98
CA GLN A 281 3.38 -18.14 -23.25
C GLN A 281 3.57 -17.89 -21.75
N GLN A 282 4.65 -18.37 -21.15
CA GLN A 282 4.96 -18.14 -19.75
C GLN A 282 5.29 -16.67 -19.48
N LYS A 283 6.04 -16.01 -20.38
CA LYS A 283 6.29 -14.56 -20.31
C LYS A 283 5.01 -13.74 -20.49
N GLN A 284 4.13 -14.10 -21.42
CA GLN A 284 2.83 -13.46 -21.62
C GLN A 284 1.89 -13.68 -20.42
N GLN A 285 1.94 -14.85 -19.78
CA GLN A 285 1.14 -15.16 -18.59
C GLN A 285 1.65 -14.41 -17.36
N LEU A 286 2.97 -14.25 -17.22
CA LEU A 286 3.59 -13.46 -16.16
C LEU A 286 3.27 -11.96 -16.30
N THR A 287 3.36 -11.39 -17.51
CA THR A 287 2.97 -9.98 -17.75
C THR A 287 1.49 -9.73 -17.54
N LEU A 288 0.62 -10.70 -17.89
CA LEU A 288 -0.82 -10.60 -17.63
C LEU A 288 -1.13 -10.62 -16.12
N SER A 289 -0.45 -11.48 -15.36
CA SER A 289 -0.58 -11.50 -13.88
C SER A 289 -0.14 -10.18 -13.26
N ASP A 290 0.93 -9.56 -13.76
CA ASP A 290 1.44 -8.31 -13.22
C ASP A 290 0.55 -7.11 -13.59
N HIS A 291 -0.04 -7.12 -14.79
CA HIS A 291 -1.09 -6.16 -15.17
C HIS A 291 -2.34 -6.29 -14.30
N GLN A 292 -2.74 -7.50 -13.94
CA GLN A 292 -3.87 -7.73 -13.04
C GLN A 292 -3.60 -7.17 -11.63
N ASP A 293 -2.38 -7.32 -11.12
CA ASP A 293 -1.95 -6.73 -9.85
C ASP A 293 -1.95 -5.20 -9.89
N CYS A 294 -1.42 -4.61 -10.97
CA CYS A 294 -1.42 -3.16 -11.19
C CYS A 294 -2.86 -2.61 -11.27
N TYR A 295 -3.73 -3.31 -11.99
CA TYR A 295 -5.16 -3.01 -12.08
C TYR A 295 -5.84 -3.04 -10.72
N ALA A 296 -5.66 -4.13 -9.96
CA ALA A 296 -6.28 -4.30 -8.65
C ALA A 296 -5.86 -3.19 -7.66
N LEU A 297 -4.59 -2.79 -7.68
CA LEU A 297 -4.08 -1.66 -6.89
C LEU A 297 -4.69 -0.32 -7.34
N LEU A 298 -4.75 -0.07 -8.65
CA LEU A 298 -5.36 1.14 -9.22
C LEU A 298 -6.83 1.27 -8.83
N VAL A 299 -7.60 0.19 -9.00
CA VAL A 299 -9.02 0.14 -8.60
C VAL A 299 -9.16 0.38 -7.11
N ARG A 300 -8.33 -0.27 -6.28
CA ARG A 300 -8.39 -0.08 -4.83
C ARG A 300 -8.12 1.37 -4.42
N ILE A 301 -7.13 2.01 -5.03
CA ILE A 301 -6.81 3.42 -4.77
C ILE A 301 -7.98 4.32 -5.18
N CYS A 302 -8.61 4.06 -6.33
CA CYS A 302 -9.80 4.79 -6.78
C CYS A 302 -10.97 4.64 -5.80
N ASP A 303 -11.23 3.42 -5.31
CA ASP A 303 -12.30 3.18 -4.34
C ASP A 303 -12.04 3.93 -3.02
N LEU A 304 -10.77 4.00 -2.58
CA LEU A 304 -10.37 4.79 -1.41
C LEU A 304 -10.49 6.30 -1.62
N SER A 305 -10.27 6.81 -2.84
CA SER A 305 -10.38 8.23 -3.16
C SER A 305 -11.81 8.68 -3.47
N ILE A 306 -12.73 7.77 -3.83
CA ILE A 306 -14.13 8.11 -4.06
C ILE A 306 -14.90 8.29 -2.75
N LYS A 307 -14.56 7.57 -1.67
CA LYS A 307 -15.27 7.62 -0.38
C LYS A 307 -15.67 9.03 0.04
N VAL A 308 -16.97 9.27 0.19
CA VAL A 308 -17.53 10.58 0.55
C VAL A 308 -17.07 10.95 1.95
N VAL A 309 -16.66 12.20 2.12
CA VAL A 309 -16.36 12.80 3.44
C VAL A 309 -17.50 13.75 3.75
N GLU A 310 -18.08 13.64 4.95
CA GLU A 310 -19.19 14.49 5.34
C GLU A 310 -18.74 15.96 5.46
N SER A 311 -19.60 16.89 5.06
CA SER A 311 -19.28 18.32 5.03
C SER A 311 -18.98 18.93 6.41
N ARG A 312 -19.41 18.26 7.49
CA ARG A 312 -19.18 18.66 8.88
C ARG A 312 -17.89 18.09 9.45
N THR A 313 -17.21 17.19 8.73
CA THR A 313 -15.97 16.58 9.20
C THR A 313 -14.85 17.63 9.26
N PRO A 314 -14.15 17.79 10.39
CA PRO A 314 -13.03 18.73 10.53
C PRO A 314 -11.93 18.49 9.49
N ALA A 315 -11.36 19.54 8.90
CA ALA A 315 -10.38 19.44 7.80
C ALA A 315 -9.10 18.64 8.13
N ASP A 316 -8.78 18.49 9.42
CA ASP A 316 -7.64 17.73 9.94
C ASP A 316 -8.01 16.30 10.37
N SER A 317 -9.24 15.87 10.11
CA SER A 317 -9.68 14.52 10.46
C SER A 317 -8.91 13.44 9.70
N MET A 318 -8.93 12.23 10.26
CA MET A 318 -8.41 11.04 9.59
C MET A 318 -9.12 10.74 8.26
N GLU A 319 -10.37 11.17 8.08
CA GLU A 319 -11.11 11.00 6.82
C GLU A 319 -10.56 11.88 5.71
N TRP A 320 -10.31 13.17 6.00
CA TRP A 320 -9.68 14.07 5.04
C TRP A 320 -8.24 13.68 4.75
N ARG A 321 -7.50 13.21 5.77
CA ARG A 321 -6.15 12.70 5.58
C ARG A 321 -6.13 11.47 4.67
N ARG A 322 -7.08 10.54 4.86
CA ARG A 322 -7.31 9.38 3.99
C ARG A 322 -7.59 9.80 2.55
N LYS A 323 -8.53 10.73 2.36
CA LYS A 323 -8.93 11.27 1.05
C LYS A 323 -7.73 11.94 0.34
N ARG A 324 -6.97 12.78 1.05
CA ARG A 324 -5.75 13.44 0.53
C ARG A 324 -4.68 12.43 0.12
N LEU A 325 -4.45 11.40 0.95
CA LEU A 325 -3.46 10.37 0.63
C LEU A 325 -3.86 9.54 -0.59
N SER A 326 -5.10 9.03 -0.64
CA SER A 326 -5.55 8.21 -1.77
C SER A 326 -5.55 8.99 -3.09
N THR A 327 -6.00 10.25 -3.09
CA THR A 327 -5.97 11.10 -4.29
C THR A 327 -4.53 11.40 -4.75
N ARG A 328 -3.59 11.62 -3.83
CA ARG A 328 -2.16 11.77 -4.20
C ARG A 328 -1.55 10.49 -4.76
N LEU A 329 -1.89 9.33 -4.18
CA LEU A 329 -1.44 8.04 -4.71
C LEU A 329 -2.02 7.77 -6.10
N LEU A 330 -3.27 8.13 -6.36
CA LEU A 330 -3.87 8.05 -7.69
C LEU A 330 -3.10 8.93 -8.68
N ALA A 331 -2.85 10.19 -8.34
CA ALA A 331 -2.08 11.12 -9.17
C ALA A 331 -0.68 10.56 -9.50
N HIS A 332 0.01 10.05 -8.47
CA HIS A 332 1.32 9.41 -8.63
C HIS A 332 1.26 8.21 -9.56
N LEU A 333 0.31 7.30 -9.35
CA LEU A 333 0.16 6.09 -10.14
C LEU A 333 -0.07 6.44 -11.62
N ILE A 334 -1.01 7.35 -11.92
CA ILE A 334 -1.28 7.81 -13.30
C ILE A 334 -0.03 8.36 -13.98
N ASN A 335 0.78 9.14 -13.27
CA ASN A 335 2.03 9.66 -13.83
C ASN A 335 3.10 8.58 -14.02
N ALA A 336 3.11 7.55 -13.16
CA ALA A 336 4.07 6.47 -13.18
C ALA A 336 3.69 5.29 -14.10
N VAL A 337 2.48 5.28 -14.68
CA VAL A 337 2.05 4.21 -15.60
C VAL A 337 3.04 4.10 -16.76
N ASN A 338 3.52 2.88 -17.00
CA ASN A 338 4.38 2.54 -18.13
C ASN A 338 3.54 2.30 -19.40
N ASP A 339 4.19 2.35 -20.57
CA ASP A 339 3.50 2.23 -21.85
C ASP A 339 2.99 0.81 -22.15
N GLU A 340 3.52 -0.19 -21.45
CA GLU A 340 3.03 -1.58 -21.53
C GLU A 340 1.67 -1.72 -20.87
N PHE A 341 1.56 -1.37 -19.57
CA PHE A 341 0.29 -1.40 -18.86
C PHE A 341 -0.72 -0.44 -19.46
N ALA A 342 -0.29 0.74 -19.95
CA ALA A 342 -1.17 1.70 -20.60
C ALA A 342 -1.90 1.17 -21.84
N ARG A 343 -1.31 0.18 -22.53
CA ARG A 343 -1.91 -0.47 -23.71
C ARG A 343 -2.83 -1.64 -23.35
N SER A 344 -2.83 -2.08 -22.10
CA SER A 344 -3.66 -3.20 -21.65
C SER A 344 -5.14 -2.82 -21.54
N ASP A 345 -6.02 -3.81 -21.77
CA ASP A 345 -7.46 -3.66 -21.55
C ASP A 345 -7.79 -3.38 -20.08
N PHE A 346 -6.97 -3.89 -19.16
CA PHE A 346 -7.09 -3.59 -17.74
C PHE A 346 -6.97 -2.09 -17.45
N PHE A 347 -5.93 -1.42 -17.96
CA PHE A 347 -5.78 0.01 -17.76
C PHE A 347 -6.90 0.78 -18.44
N ARG A 348 -7.29 0.38 -19.66
CA ARG A 348 -8.39 1.02 -20.38
C ARG A 348 -9.72 0.93 -19.62
N SER A 349 -10.05 -0.24 -19.08
CA SER A 349 -11.22 -0.46 -18.23
C SER A 349 -11.16 0.40 -16.98
N ALA A 350 -10.05 0.36 -16.21
CA ALA A 350 -9.88 1.17 -15.02
C ALA A 350 -10.00 2.68 -15.33
N LEU A 351 -9.45 3.12 -16.45
CA LEU A 351 -9.48 4.50 -16.89
C LEU A 351 -10.91 5.01 -17.09
N HIS A 352 -11.73 4.22 -17.77
CA HIS A 352 -13.12 4.56 -18.09
C HIS A 352 -14.07 4.45 -16.89
N GLU A 353 -13.85 3.48 -16.01
CA GLU A 353 -14.79 3.16 -14.93
C GLU A 353 -14.39 3.79 -13.60
N LYS A 354 -13.14 3.62 -13.17
CA LYS A 354 -12.70 3.92 -11.80
C LYS A 354 -11.92 5.23 -11.70
N VAL A 355 -10.95 5.46 -12.58
CA VAL A 355 -10.11 6.67 -12.57
C VAL A 355 -10.95 7.90 -12.89
N THR A 356 -11.72 7.84 -13.98
CA THR A 356 -12.61 8.93 -14.39
C THR A 356 -13.59 9.32 -13.27
N LEU A 357 -14.23 8.33 -12.64
CA LEU A 357 -15.16 8.53 -11.54
C LEU A 357 -14.48 9.18 -10.32
N SER A 358 -13.31 8.68 -9.93
CA SER A 358 -12.51 9.25 -8.85
C SER A 358 -12.15 10.71 -9.10
N LEU A 359 -11.68 11.05 -10.31
CA LEU A 359 -11.32 12.43 -10.65
C LEU A 359 -12.53 13.36 -10.62
N LEU A 360 -13.68 12.94 -11.14
CA LEU A 360 -14.91 13.72 -11.08
C LEU A 360 -15.30 14.05 -9.64
N HIS A 361 -15.31 13.05 -8.77
CA HIS A 361 -15.65 13.25 -7.37
C HIS A 361 -14.67 14.21 -6.68
N ASN A 362 -13.37 14.10 -6.95
CA ASN A 362 -12.36 14.90 -6.26
C ASN A 362 -12.24 16.33 -6.82
N CYS A 363 -12.43 16.55 -8.13
CA CYS A 363 -12.46 17.89 -8.72
C CYS A 363 -13.66 18.71 -8.25
N ALA A 364 -14.77 18.07 -7.85
CA ALA A 364 -15.95 18.74 -7.34
C ALA A 364 -15.82 19.20 -5.87
N LEU A 365 -14.74 18.85 -5.17
CA LEU A 365 -14.54 19.21 -3.77
C LEU A 365 -14.06 20.66 -3.61
N GLU A 366 -14.46 21.29 -2.50
CA GLU A 366 -14.04 22.65 -2.13
C GLU A 366 -12.61 22.70 -1.55
N ASP A 367 -12.03 21.57 -1.11
CA ASP A 367 -10.67 21.53 -0.58
C ASP A 367 -9.66 21.88 -1.71
N PRO A 368 -8.94 23.01 -1.62
CA PRO A 368 -8.13 23.53 -2.72
C PRO A 368 -6.96 22.60 -3.07
N VAL A 369 -6.42 21.90 -2.07
CA VAL A 369 -5.30 20.95 -2.25
C VAL A 369 -5.78 19.73 -3.05
N LEU A 370 -6.90 19.13 -2.68
CA LEU A 370 -7.49 17.99 -3.39
C LEU A 370 -7.96 18.37 -4.78
N HIS A 371 -8.65 19.51 -4.91
CA HIS A 371 -9.10 20.04 -6.18
C HIS A 371 -7.91 20.23 -7.14
N GLY A 372 -6.85 20.92 -6.69
CA GLY A 372 -5.66 21.16 -7.50
C GLY A 372 -4.97 19.87 -7.94
N VAL A 373 -4.81 18.89 -7.04
CA VAL A 373 -4.22 17.58 -7.38
C VAL A 373 -5.10 16.83 -8.39
N ALA A 374 -6.41 16.79 -8.18
CA ALA A 374 -7.34 16.08 -9.07
C ALA A 374 -7.38 16.73 -10.46
N LEU A 375 -7.44 18.06 -10.54
CA LEU A 375 -7.47 18.80 -11.80
C LEU A 375 -6.15 18.67 -12.57
N LYS A 376 -5.01 18.76 -11.88
CA LYS A 376 -3.69 18.49 -12.49
C LYS A 376 -3.60 17.06 -13.01
N THR A 377 -4.14 16.09 -12.27
CA THR A 377 -4.17 14.68 -12.73
C THR A 377 -5.07 14.51 -13.94
N LEU A 378 -6.24 15.16 -13.97
CA LEU A 378 -7.14 15.16 -15.11
C LEU A 378 -6.47 15.76 -16.35
N TYR A 379 -5.72 16.85 -16.21
CA TYR A 379 -4.93 17.43 -17.30
C TYR A 379 -3.95 16.42 -17.90
N GLN A 380 -3.12 15.80 -17.04
CA GLN A 380 -2.16 14.79 -17.49
C GLN A 380 -2.86 13.63 -18.21
N LEU A 381 -4.02 13.22 -17.70
CA LEU A 381 -4.82 12.16 -18.29
C LEU A 381 -5.33 12.52 -19.69
N VAL A 382 -5.87 13.73 -19.86
CA VAL A 382 -6.37 14.22 -21.15
C VAL A 382 -5.22 14.36 -22.14
N MET A 383 -4.09 14.95 -21.74
CA MET A 383 -2.93 15.12 -22.63
C MET A 383 -2.34 13.77 -23.06
N ARG A 384 -2.12 12.85 -22.13
CA ARG A 384 -1.42 11.58 -22.40
C ARG A 384 -2.34 10.50 -23.00
N TYR A 385 -3.62 10.48 -22.64
CA TYR A 385 -4.55 9.40 -22.98
C TYR A 385 -5.80 9.87 -23.74
N ARG A 386 -5.74 11.01 -24.45
CA ARG A 386 -6.87 11.57 -25.24
C ARG A 386 -7.57 10.55 -26.13
N ASN A 387 -6.81 9.66 -26.78
CA ASN A 387 -7.35 8.67 -27.70
C ASN A 387 -8.25 7.65 -26.99
N LEU A 388 -7.93 7.34 -25.73
CA LEU A 388 -8.74 6.48 -24.89
C LEU A 388 -9.93 7.24 -24.33
N LEU A 389 -9.81 8.55 -24.06
CA LEU A 389 -10.82 9.35 -23.38
C LEU A 389 -11.79 10.12 -24.28
N LYS A 390 -11.75 9.98 -25.61
CA LYS A 390 -12.54 10.80 -26.56
C LYS A 390 -14.01 10.98 -26.15
N SER A 391 -14.69 9.91 -25.72
CA SER A 391 -16.09 9.95 -25.29
C SER A 391 -16.33 10.62 -23.93
N LYS A 392 -15.31 10.70 -23.08
CA LYS A 392 -15.38 11.24 -21.71
C LYS A 392 -14.88 12.68 -21.58
N VAL A 393 -14.01 13.15 -22.50
CA VAL A 393 -13.48 14.54 -22.49
C VAL A 393 -14.61 15.57 -22.49
N VAL A 394 -15.62 15.38 -23.34
CA VAL A 394 -16.79 16.27 -23.40
C VAL A 394 -17.53 16.32 -22.05
N ILE A 395 -17.67 15.17 -21.38
CA ILE A 395 -18.31 15.08 -20.06
C ILE A 395 -17.50 15.83 -19.00
N PHE A 396 -16.17 15.72 -19.02
CA PHE A 396 -15.32 16.49 -18.10
C PHE A 396 -15.45 17.99 -18.33
N ILE A 397 -15.35 18.45 -19.58
CA ILE A 397 -15.35 19.87 -19.90
C ILE A 397 -16.74 20.48 -19.64
N LEU A 398 -17.77 19.93 -20.29
CA LEU A 398 -19.12 20.51 -20.24
C LEU A 398 -19.86 20.15 -18.96
N GLY A 399 -19.64 18.95 -18.43
CA GLY A 399 -20.34 18.44 -17.25
C GLY A 399 -19.71 18.85 -15.93
N LEU A 400 -18.40 19.10 -15.88
CA LEU A 400 -17.71 19.41 -14.63
C LEU A 400 -17.01 20.77 -14.65
N LEU A 401 -16.06 20.97 -15.57
CA LEU A 401 -15.18 22.15 -15.53
C LEU A 401 -15.94 23.46 -15.80
N LEU A 402 -16.76 23.51 -16.84
CA LEU A 402 -17.57 24.71 -17.16
C LEU A 402 -18.57 25.05 -16.04
N PRO A 403 -19.32 24.09 -15.46
CA PRO A 403 -20.16 24.36 -14.30
C PRO A 403 -19.39 24.93 -13.11
N ILE A 404 -18.19 24.43 -12.81
CA ILE A 404 -17.35 24.96 -11.73
C ILE A 404 -16.95 26.41 -12.04
N VAL A 405 -16.52 26.71 -13.27
CA VAL A 405 -16.15 28.09 -13.66
C VAL A 405 -17.33 29.05 -13.59
N ASN A 406 -18.50 28.62 -14.05
CA ASN A 406 -19.71 29.43 -14.10
C ASN A 406 -20.42 29.59 -12.75
N SER A 407 -20.11 28.73 -11.77
CA SER A 407 -20.74 28.81 -10.46
C SER A 407 -20.29 30.05 -9.70
N LYS A 408 -21.21 30.68 -8.96
CA LYS A 408 -20.88 31.82 -8.08
C LYS A 408 -20.17 31.37 -6.80
N ASN A 409 -20.31 30.10 -6.45
CA ASN A 409 -19.89 29.56 -5.14
C ASN A 409 -18.51 28.89 -5.19
N THR A 410 -17.84 28.95 -6.33
CA THR A 410 -16.49 28.38 -6.54
C THR A 410 -15.44 29.47 -6.35
N SER A 411 -14.33 29.11 -5.72
CA SER A 411 -13.30 30.09 -5.36
C SER A 411 -12.60 30.64 -6.61
N TYR A 412 -12.07 31.86 -6.50
CA TYR A 412 -11.28 32.45 -7.59
C TYR A 412 -10.10 31.56 -7.98
N GLU A 413 -9.42 30.95 -7.01
CA GLU A 413 -8.30 30.04 -7.25
C GLU A 413 -8.69 28.79 -8.06
N GLN A 414 -9.85 28.19 -7.75
CA GLN A 414 -10.38 27.05 -8.52
C GLN A 414 -10.65 27.46 -9.97
N LYS A 415 -11.29 28.62 -10.16
CA LYS A 415 -11.57 29.16 -11.51
C LYS A 415 -10.29 29.45 -12.27
N ALA A 416 -9.33 30.13 -11.65
CA ALA A 416 -8.04 30.44 -12.25
C ALA A 416 -7.31 29.17 -12.68
N THR A 417 -7.27 28.14 -11.83
CA THR A 417 -6.63 26.86 -12.16
C THR A 417 -7.28 26.16 -13.35
N ILE A 418 -8.62 26.19 -13.45
CA ILE A 418 -9.35 25.65 -14.61
C ILE A 418 -9.10 26.47 -15.88
N LEU A 419 -9.02 27.80 -15.78
CA LEU A 419 -8.69 28.65 -16.93
C LEU A 419 -7.28 28.38 -17.42
N THR A 420 -6.31 28.23 -16.51
CA THR A 420 -4.95 27.80 -16.84
C THR A 420 -4.95 26.42 -17.51
N PHE A 421 -5.77 25.47 -17.04
CA PHE A 421 -5.96 24.18 -17.71
C PHE A 421 -6.41 24.35 -19.17
N PHE A 422 -7.42 25.19 -19.43
CA PHE A 422 -7.90 25.44 -20.79
C PHE A 422 -6.85 26.13 -21.64
N GLU A 423 -6.15 27.12 -21.11
CA GLU A 423 -5.07 27.81 -21.81
C GLU A 423 -3.97 26.85 -22.27
N HIS A 424 -3.53 25.94 -21.38
CA HIS A 424 -2.51 24.94 -21.73
C HIS A 424 -3.04 23.90 -22.73
N THR A 425 -4.29 23.48 -22.59
CA THR A 425 -4.92 22.49 -23.49
C THR A 425 -5.15 23.08 -24.89
N LEU A 426 -5.57 24.34 -24.98
CA LEU A 426 -5.88 25.02 -26.25
C LEU A 426 -4.63 25.57 -26.94
N ARG A 427 -3.53 25.79 -26.22
CA ARG A 427 -2.25 26.21 -26.82
C ARG A 427 -1.49 25.08 -27.51
N ASP A 428 -1.79 23.83 -27.21
CA ASP A 428 -1.19 22.70 -27.91
C ASP A 428 -1.97 22.44 -29.22
N PRO A 429 -1.42 22.77 -30.40
CA PRO A 429 -2.12 22.63 -31.69
C PRO A 429 -2.35 21.18 -32.08
N SER A 430 -1.78 20.23 -31.32
CA SER A 430 -1.99 18.81 -31.55
C SER A 430 -3.19 18.24 -30.79
N CYS A 431 -3.88 19.04 -29.96
CA CYS A 431 -4.94 18.60 -29.04
C CYS A 431 -6.29 18.30 -29.70
#